data_AF-A0A942YBF0-F1
#
_entry.id   AF-A0A942YBF0-F1
#
_cell.length_a   1.000
_cell.length_b   1.000
_cell.length_c   1.000
_cell.angle_alpha   90.00
_cell.angle_beta   90.00
_cell.angle_gamma   90.00
#
_symmetry.space_group_name_H-M   'P 1'
#
loop_
_entity.id
_entity.type
_entity.pdbx_description
1 polymer ?
#
loop_
_entity_poly.entity_id
_entity_poly.type
_entity_poly.pdbx_seq_one_letter_code
_entity_poly.pdbx_strand_id
1 'polypeptide(L)'
;MPNLNDTLAETQRYWAWTGAVSDLSPIFETIEKQYGGLRADWITQETKYARDDCERAERSLERANRDLEEGRGRNSSMLDLLTERAERGKDDLEAARKRLAAAEEAAEHVDDISITVKVQRGGERSTHGRPSELVDYLRHIDVRDLTVHAPYGGYRLGHRISLYFDHEDGVTITVSSDESTWTSAAFAQIRAEVRRRVPWWRWMRSAWFLLPLMVVVSVAFLVFVGNVAISMGGVSSVVSPIVGALLVPATIGAFVAARWLLRPFELTTGDRPRGARVLYLIGGAILSVILNIISSRWS
;
A
#
# COMPACT_ATOMS: atom_id res chain seq x y z
N MET A 1 34.49 7.39 7.07
CA MET A 1 33.13 7.87 6.81
C MET A 1 32.71 7.28 5.47
N PRO A 2 31.84 6.26 5.43
CA PRO A 2 31.36 5.74 4.16
C PRO A 2 30.46 6.80 3.51
N ASN A 3 30.63 6.97 2.21
CA ASN A 3 29.86 7.89 1.37
C ASN A 3 28.35 7.63 1.53
N LEU A 4 27.54 8.69 1.45
CA LEU A 4 26.12 8.58 1.13
C LEU A 4 26.00 7.83 -0.20
N ASN A 5 25.85 6.51 -0.12
CA ASN A 5 25.46 5.67 -1.25
C ASN A 5 24.19 6.28 -1.84
N ASP A 6 24.19 6.50 -3.15
CA ASP A 6 23.01 6.83 -3.93
C ASP A 6 21.98 5.70 -3.76
N THR A 7 21.17 5.75 -2.70
CA THR A 7 19.98 4.90 -2.59
C THR A 7 19.11 5.18 -3.81
N LEU A 8 18.98 4.19 -4.69
CA LEU A 8 18.19 4.31 -5.90
C LEU A 8 16.72 4.18 -5.51
N ALA A 9 15.97 5.26 -5.71
CA ALA A 9 14.55 5.31 -5.39
C ALA A 9 13.71 5.50 -6.65
N GLU A 10 12.80 4.57 -6.90
CA GLU A 10 11.76 4.73 -7.91
C GLU A 10 10.47 5.18 -7.22
N THR A 11 9.88 6.28 -7.71
CA THR A 11 8.63 6.83 -7.19
C THR A 11 7.63 7.08 -8.30
N GLN A 12 6.38 6.65 -8.08
CA GLN A 12 5.27 6.99 -8.96
C GLN A 12 4.02 7.35 -8.17
N ARG A 13 3.38 8.42 -8.63
CA ARG A 13 2.11 8.90 -8.11
C ARG A 13 0.96 8.56 -9.07
N TYR A 14 -0.13 8.11 -8.49
CA TYR A 14 -1.43 7.89 -9.10
C TYR A 14 -2.44 8.84 -8.47
N TRP A 15 -3.01 9.74 -9.26
CA TRP A 15 -3.96 10.76 -8.79
C TRP A 15 -5.32 10.23 -8.33
N ALA A 16 -5.57 8.94 -8.56
CA ALA A 16 -6.75 8.26 -8.07
C ALA A 16 -6.51 6.75 -7.93
N TRP A 17 -7.11 6.15 -6.92
CA TRP A 17 -7.17 4.72 -6.66
C TRP A 17 -8.46 4.41 -5.91
N THR A 18 -9.22 3.44 -6.39
CA THR A 18 -10.45 3.02 -5.73
C THR A 18 -10.56 1.52 -5.76
N GLY A 19 -10.83 0.90 -4.62
CA GLY A 19 -10.92 -0.56 -4.51
C GLY A 19 -11.58 -0.99 -3.22
N ALA A 20 -11.94 -2.26 -3.16
CA ALA A 20 -12.35 -2.88 -1.91
C ALA A 20 -11.12 -3.16 -1.03
N VAL A 21 -11.32 -3.37 0.28
CA VAL A 21 -10.24 -3.84 1.19
C VAL A 21 -9.57 -5.11 0.66
N SER A 22 -10.35 -6.03 0.07
CA SER A 22 -9.83 -7.24 -0.56
C SER A 22 -8.88 -6.98 -1.74
N ASP A 23 -8.98 -5.82 -2.39
CA ASP A 23 -8.11 -5.45 -3.51
C ASP A 23 -6.69 -5.05 -3.05
N LEU A 24 -6.47 -4.87 -1.74
CA LEU A 24 -5.14 -4.68 -1.15
C LEU A 24 -4.38 -6.00 -0.98
N SER A 25 -5.06 -7.15 -0.88
CA SER A 25 -4.44 -8.48 -0.73
C SER A 25 -3.36 -8.76 -1.78
N PRO A 26 -3.62 -8.63 -3.10
CA PRO A 26 -2.58 -8.88 -4.11
C PRO A 26 -1.40 -7.91 -4.02
N ILE A 27 -1.63 -6.68 -3.53
CA ILE A 27 -0.56 -5.70 -3.31
C ILE A 27 0.33 -6.17 -2.15
N PHE A 28 -0.27 -6.53 -1.01
CA PHE A 28 0.44 -7.03 0.16
C PHE A 28 1.18 -8.33 -0.13
N GLU A 29 0.55 -9.29 -0.80
CA GLU A 29 1.19 -10.54 -1.24
C GLU A 29 2.39 -10.28 -2.17
N THR A 30 2.27 -9.29 -3.08
CA THR A 30 3.38 -8.91 -3.96
C THR A 30 4.55 -8.32 -3.18
N ILE A 31 4.27 -7.53 -2.15
CA ILE A 31 5.28 -6.94 -1.25
C ILE A 31 5.97 -8.05 -0.45
N GLU A 32 5.21 -8.92 0.22
CA GLU A 32 5.72 -10.07 0.98
C GLU A 32 6.61 -10.96 0.09
N LYS A 33 6.18 -11.22 -1.14
CA LYS A 33 6.96 -11.98 -2.12
C LYS A 33 8.31 -11.35 -2.46
N GLN A 34 8.43 -10.02 -2.50
CA GLN A 34 9.74 -9.37 -2.75
C GLN A 34 10.73 -9.63 -1.62
N TYR A 35 10.22 -9.73 -0.38
CA TYR A 35 11.04 -9.99 0.79
C TYR A 35 11.28 -11.48 1.04
N GLY A 36 10.39 -12.37 0.57
CA GLY A 36 10.56 -13.82 0.72
C GLY A 36 11.88 -14.36 0.17
N GLY A 37 12.41 -13.78 -0.91
CA GLY A 37 13.74 -14.13 -1.44
C GLY A 37 14.91 -13.62 -0.57
N LEU A 38 14.73 -12.47 0.09
CA LEU A 38 15.72 -11.87 0.99
C LEU A 38 15.69 -12.48 2.41
N ARG A 39 14.58 -13.15 2.75
CA ARG A 39 14.31 -13.72 4.08
C ARG A 39 15.29 -14.81 4.46
N ALA A 40 15.64 -15.70 3.55
CA ALA A 40 16.54 -16.82 3.83
C ALA A 40 17.95 -16.33 4.23
N ASP A 41 18.47 -15.36 3.49
CA ASP A 41 19.77 -14.76 3.75
C ASP A 41 19.75 -13.98 5.08
N TRP A 42 18.66 -13.25 5.34
CA TRP A 42 18.47 -12.52 6.59
C TRP A 42 18.39 -13.43 7.81
N ILE A 43 17.52 -14.45 7.78
CA ILE A 43 17.40 -15.44 8.87
C ILE A 43 18.78 -16.06 9.11
N THR A 44 19.51 -16.40 8.06
CA THR A 44 20.85 -16.97 8.20
C THR A 44 21.84 -16.01 8.86
N GLN A 45 21.82 -14.72 8.50
CA GLN A 45 22.69 -13.71 9.10
C GLN A 45 22.34 -13.43 10.56
N GLU A 46 21.06 -13.25 10.87
CA GLU A 46 20.60 -12.88 12.22
C GLU A 46 20.74 -14.04 13.20
N THR A 47 20.48 -15.26 12.75
CA THR A 47 20.62 -16.47 13.58
C THR A 47 22.05 -16.99 13.64
N LYS A 48 22.99 -16.39 12.90
CA LYS A 48 24.38 -16.86 12.80
C LYS A 48 25.02 -17.10 14.16
N TYR A 49 24.95 -16.12 15.06
CA TYR A 49 25.55 -16.25 16.39
C TYR A 49 24.86 -17.32 17.24
N ALA A 50 23.54 -17.46 17.14
CA ALA A 50 22.80 -18.50 17.86
C ALA A 50 23.10 -19.90 17.31
N ARG A 51 23.32 -20.03 15.99
CA ARG A 51 23.79 -21.27 15.35
C ARG A 51 25.21 -21.61 15.78
N ASP A 52 26.12 -20.64 15.73
CA ASP A 52 27.50 -20.79 16.20
C ASP A 52 27.56 -21.20 17.69
N ASP A 53 26.66 -20.68 18.53
CA ASP A 53 26.51 -21.08 19.94
C ASP A 53 26.03 -22.52 20.08
N CYS A 54 25.01 -22.92 19.31
CA CYS A 54 24.49 -24.28 19.31
C CYS A 54 25.56 -25.30 18.86
N GLU A 55 26.28 -25.00 17.78
CA GLU A 55 27.39 -25.85 17.30
C GLU A 55 28.54 -25.94 18.29
N ARG A 56 28.82 -24.86 19.04
CA ARG A 56 29.83 -24.88 20.10
C ARG A 56 29.40 -25.73 21.29
N ALA A 57 28.13 -25.64 21.69
CA ALA A 57 27.56 -26.46 22.76
C ALA A 57 27.56 -27.95 22.39
N GLU A 58 27.17 -28.27 21.15
CA GLU A 58 27.16 -29.64 20.63
C GLU A 58 28.56 -30.25 20.61
N ARG A 59 29.55 -29.54 20.06
CA ARG A 59 30.96 -29.96 20.10
C ARG A 59 31.50 -30.11 21.52
N SER A 60 31.03 -29.31 22.47
CA SER A 60 31.42 -29.41 23.88
C SER A 60 30.87 -30.69 24.52
N LEU A 61 29.60 -31.01 24.25
CA LEU A 61 28.94 -32.22 24.73
C LEU A 61 29.56 -33.49 24.11
N GLU A 62 29.86 -33.48 22.81
CA GLU A 62 30.54 -34.60 22.13
C GLU A 62 31.91 -34.90 22.76
N ARG A 63 32.68 -33.85 23.09
CA ARG A 63 33.96 -34.02 23.80
C ARG A 63 33.75 -34.58 25.20
N ALA A 64 32.78 -34.07 25.95
CA ALA A 64 32.48 -34.56 27.30
C ALA A 64 32.04 -36.04 27.29
N ASN A 65 31.22 -36.45 26.32
CA ASN A 65 30.80 -37.84 26.15
C ASN A 65 31.97 -38.75 25.77
N ARG A 66 32.86 -38.29 24.88
CA ARG A 66 34.08 -39.03 24.53
C ARG A 66 35.00 -39.20 25.74
N ASP A 67 35.22 -38.13 26.51
CA ASP A 67 36.03 -38.18 27.74
C ASP A 67 35.42 -39.16 28.77
N LEU A 68 34.09 -39.18 28.88
CA LEU A 68 33.35 -40.12 29.73
C LEU A 68 33.54 -41.58 29.28
N GLU A 69 33.46 -41.85 27.98
CA GLU A 69 33.68 -43.19 27.40
C GLU A 69 35.12 -43.66 27.61
N GLU A 70 36.11 -42.79 27.38
CA GLU A 70 37.53 -43.08 27.63
C GLU A 70 37.83 -43.21 29.13
N GLY A 71 37.03 -42.55 29.99
CA GLY A 71 37.14 -42.56 31.44
C GLY A 71 36.54 -43.79 32.13
N ARG A 72 35.78 -44.65 31.43
CA ARG A 72 35.02 -45.78 32.01
C ARG A 72 35.83 -46.86 32.73
N GLY A 73 37.17 -46.80 32.70
CA GLY A 73 38.07 -47.67 33.48
C GLY A 73 38.85 -46.96 34.59
N ARG A 74 38.58 -45.68 34.86
CA ARG A 74 39.30 -44.86 35.85
C ARG A 74 38.58 -44.85 37.21
N ASN A 75 39.22 -44.24 38.21
CA ASN A 75 38.73 -44.18 39.58
C ASN A 75 37.35 -43.48 39.68
N SER A 76 36.50 -43.90 40.62
CA SER A 76 35.09 -43.46 40.75
C SER A 76 34.91 -41.94 40.79
N SER A 77 35.78 -41.22 41.50
CA SER A 77 35.70 -39.75 41.60
C SER A 77 35.92 -39.03 40.26
N MET A 78 36.70 -39.60 39.35
CA MET A 78 36.91 -39.05 38.01
C MET A 78 35.70 -39.30 37.11
N LEU A 79 35.05 -40.45 37.27
CA LEU A 79 33.81 -40.80 36.56
C LEU A 79 32.65 -39.87 36.96
N ASP A 80 32.52 -39.53 38.24
CA ASP A 80 31.50 -38.60 38.72
C ASP A 80 31.69 -37.20 38.12
N LEU A 81 32.92 -36.69 38.08
CA LEU A 81 33.25 -35.39 37.46
C LEU A 81 32.96 -35.36 35.95
N LEU A 82 33.27 -36.43 35.23
CA LEU A 82 33.00 -36.54 33.79
C LEU A 82 31.49 -36.64 33.52
N THR A 83 30.76 -37.34 34.39
CA THR A 83 29.29 -37.44 34.33
C THR A 83 28.65 -36.07 34.54
N GLU A 84 29.06 -35.34 35.58
CA GLU A 84 28.57 -33.98 35.85
C GLU A 84 28.87 -33.02 34.70
N ARG A 85 30.06 -33.14 34.08
CA ARG A 85 30.43 -32.33 32.91
C ARG A 85 29.55 -32.65 31.69
N ALA A 86 29.23 -33.92 31.46
CA ALA A 86 28.35 -34.33 30.36
C ALA A 86 26.90 -33.85 30.60
N GLU A 87 26.42 -33.89 31.84
CA GLU A 87 25.10 -33.36 32.21
C GLU A 87 25.02 -31.84 31.99
N ARG A 88 25.99 -31.06 32.49
CA ARG A 88 26.04 -29.62 32.22
C ARG A 88 26.11 -29.30 30.72
N GLY A 89 26.84 -30.12 29.95
CA GLY A 89 26.89 -29.98 28.49
C GLY A 89 25.55 -30.20 27.79
N LYS A 90 24.67 -31.06 28.34
CA LYS A 90 23.30 -31.25 27.83
C LYS A 90 22.45 -30.02 28.11
N ASP A 91 22.50 -29.49 29.33
CA ASP A 91 21.75 -28.29 29.72
C ASP A 91 22.16 -27.08 28.88
N ASP A 92 23.46 -26.90 28.63
CA ASP A 92 24.00 -25.84 27.78
C ASP A 92 23.51 -25.98 26.33
N LEU A 93 23.48 -27.20 25.79
CA LEU A 93 22.96 -27.48 24.44
C LEU A 93 21.46 -27.19 24.35
N GLU A 94 20.67 -27.59 25.35
CA GLU A 94 19.24 -27.30 25.40
C GLU A 94 18.97 -25.79 25.45
N ALA A 95 19.72 -25.07 26.29
CA ALA A 95 19.64 -23.61 26.37
C ALA A 95 20.03 -22.93 25.05
N ALA A 96 21.07 -23.41 24.37
CA ALA A 96 21.49 -22.89 23.07
C ALA A 96 20.43 -23.14 21.99
N ARG A 97 19.84 -24.35 21.94
CA ARG A 97 18.73 -24.67 21.02
C ARG A 97 17.51 -23.80 21.25
N LYS A 98 17.15 -23.54 22.51
CA LYS A 98 16.03 -22.64 22.84
C LYS A 98 16.29 -21.21 22.38
N ARG A 99 17.53 -20.71 22.52
CA ARG A 99 17.92 -19.39 22.00
C ARG A 99 17.88 -19.33 20.48
N LEU A 100 18.34 -20.39 19.81
CA LEU A 100 18.27 -20.49 18.36
C LEU A 100 16.82 -20.48 17.87
N ALA A 101 15.93 -21.27 18.47
CA ALA A 101 14.52 -21.29 18.13
C ALA A 101 13.86 -19.92 18.30
N ALA A 102 14.14 -19.23 19.41
CA ALA A 102 13.62 -17.87 19.64
C ALA A 102 14.19 -16.85 18.64
N ALA A 103 15.45 -16.98 18.23
CA ALA A 103 16.06 -16.13 17.22
C ALA A 103 15.49 -16.39 15.82
N GLU A 104 15.24 -17.65 15.47
CA GLU A 104 14.59 -18.05 14.21
C GLU A 104 13.15 -17.51 14.16
N GLU A 105 12.36 -17.69 15.24
CA GLU A 105 11.01 -17.13 15.34
C GLU A 105 11.00 -15.60 15.25
N ALA A 106 11.91 -14.92 15.94
CA ALA A 106 12.03 -13.47 15.86
C ALA A 106 12.44 -13.00 14.45
N ALA A 107 13.34 -13.73 13.78
CA ALA A 107 13.78 -13.44 12.42
C ALA A 107 12.69 -13.74 11.37
N GLU A 108 11.76 -14.65 11.68
CA GLU A 108 10.64 -15.00 10.81
C GLU A 108 9.60 -13.88 10.67
N HIS A 109 9.52 -12.94 11.62
CA HIS A 109 8.53 -11.84 11.63
C HIS A 109 9.07 -10.51 11.08
N VAL A 110 10.29 -10.50 10.56
CA VAL A 110 10.97 -9.25 10.16
C VAL A 110 10.43 -8.74 8.81
N ASP A 111 9.91 -9.61 7.95
CA ASP A 111 9.26 -9.24 6.68
C ASP A 111 7.78 -8.85 6.81
N ASP A 112 7.25 -8.77 8.03
CA ASP A 112 5.90 -8.30 8.29
C ASP A 112 5.66 -6.95 7.61
N ILE A 113 4.44 -6.75 7.11
CA ILE A 113 4.04 -5.47 6.54
C ILE A 113 3.49 -4.63 7.69
N SER A 114 3.99 -3.41 7.83
CA SER A 114 3.44 -2.43 8.76
C SER A 114 2.46 -1.53 8.03
N ILE A 115 1.28 -1.34 8.62
CA ILE A 115 0.32 -0.36 8.14
C ILE A 115 0.02 0.66 9.21
N THR A 116 -0.04 1.91 8.79
CA THR A 116 -0.52 3.04 9.58
C THR A 116 -1.78 3.57 8.92
N VAL A 117 -2.86 3.61 9.67
CA VAL A 117 -4.21 3.90 9.19
C VAL A 117 -4.72 5.14 9.91
N LYS A 118 -5.14 6.16 9.16
CA LYS A 118 -5.92 7.28 9.69
C LYS A 118 -7.39 7.01 9.45
N VAL A 119 -8.18 6.99 10.52
CA VAL A 119 -9.62 6.67 10.48
C VAL A 119 -10.43 7.93 10.21
N GLN A 120 -11.51 7.86 9.42
CA GLN A 120 -12.27 9.04 8.98
C GLN A 120 -12.87 9.86 10.14
N ARG A 121 -13.16 9.23 11.29
CA ARG A 121 -13.67 9.88 12.52
C ARG A 121 -12.88 9.49 13.77
N GLY A 122 -11.58 9.23 13.62
CA GLY A 122 -10.76 8.74 14.71
C GLY A 122 -9.31 9.22 14.65
N GLY A 123 -8.51 8.71 15.58
CA GLY A 123 -7.07 8.91 15.59
C GLY A 123 -6.36 8.00 14.59
N GLU A 124 -5.04 8.06 14.65
CA GLU A 124 -4.13 7.18 13.92
C GLU A 124 -4.04 5.83 14.63
N ARG A 125 -4.02 4.74 13.85
CA ARG A 125 -3.83 3.37 14.35
C ARG A 125 -2.77 2.69 13.51
N SER A 126 -1.84 2.00 14.15
CA SER A 126 -0.83 1.19 13.47
C SER A 126 -1.01 -0.28 13.82
N THR A 127 -0.82 -1.16 12.85
CA THR A 127 -0.71 -2.60 13.07
C THR A 127 0.32 -3.16 12.11
N HIS A 128 0.89 -4.31 12.43
CA HIS A 128 1.75 -5.07 11.52
C HIS A 128 1.28 -6.52 11.47
N GLY A 129 1.70 -7.23 10.43
CA GLY A 129 1.41 -8.65 10.28
C GLY A 129 1.43 -9.09 8.83
N ARG A 130 0.87 -10.28 8.59
CA ARG A 130 0.80 -10.88 7.25
C ARG A 130 -0.31 -10.25 6.41
N PRO A 131 -0.24 -10.38 5.06
CA PRO A 131 -1.26 -9.82 4.17
C PRO A 131 -2.71 -10.11 4.57
N SER A 132 -3.02 -11.35 4.95
CA SER A 132 -4.37 -11.78 5.37
C SER A 132 -4.84 -11.11 6.65
N GLU A 133 -3.96 -10.99 7.65
CA GLU A 133 -4.24 -10.35 8.94
C GLU A 133 -4.50 -8.85 8.77
N LEU A 134 -3.69 -8.20 7.94
CA LEU A 134 -3.85 -6.78 7.61
C LEU A 134 -5.16 -6.51 6.88
N VAL A 135 -5.52 -7.36 5.90
CA VAL A 135 -6.79 -7.26 5.19
C VAL A 135 -7.97 -7.45 6.15
N ASP A 136 -7.90 -8.44 7.06
CA ASP A 136 -8.96 -8.68 8.03
C ASP A 136 -9.11 -7.52 9.02
N TYR A 137 -7.99 -6.98 9.51
CA TYR A 137 -7.99 -5.77 10.35
C TYR A 137 -8.65 -4.58 9.65
N LEU A 138 -8.30 -4.33 8.38
CA LEU A 138 -8.82 -3.20 7.60
C LEU A 138 -10.33 -3.33 7.27
N ARG A 139 -10.89 -4.55 7.22
CA ARG A 139 -12.34 -4.75 6.94
C ARG A 139 -13.25 -4.09 7.97
N HIS A 140 -12.76 -3.91 9.18
CA HIS A 140 -13.53 -3.43 10.32
C HIS A 140 -13.37 -1.92 10.56
N ILE A 141 -12.67 -1.20 9.67
CA ILE A 141 -12.27 0.19 9.88
C ILE A 141 -12.66 1.06 8.67
N ASP A 142 -13.21 2.24 8.95
CA ASP A 142 -13.49 3.26 7.92
C ASP A 142 -12.23 4.10 7.66
N VAL A 143 -11.43 3.65 6.69
CA VAL A 143 -10.10 4.17 6.37
C VAL A 143 -10.19 5.48 5.59
N ARG A 144 -9.56 6.54 6.10
CA ARG A 144 -9.36 7.81 5.37
C ARG A 144 -8.04 7.80 4.62
N ASP A 145 -6.94 7.56 5.33
CA ASP A 145 -5.60 7.46 4.75
C ASP A 145 -4.98 6.13 5.20
N LEU A 146 -4.20 5.51 4.32
CA LEU A 146 -3.49 4.27 4.59
C LEU A 146 -2.05 4.45 4.16
N THR A 147 -1.12 4.25 5.09
CA THR A 147 0.29 4.17 4.80
C THR A 147 0.73 2.74 5.01
N VAL A 148 1.45 2.18 4.05
CA VAL A 148 1.97 0.82 4.07
C VAL A 148 3.48 0.93 3.99
N HIS A 149 4.17 0.32 4.94
CA HIS A 149 5.61 0.24 4.98
C HIS A 149 6.02 -1.22 5.07
N ALA A 150 6.96 -1.61 4.22
CA ALA A 150 7.62 -2.89 4.31
C ALA A 150 9.12 -2.70 4.11
N PRO A 151 9.96 -3.46 4.82
CA PRO A 151 9.59 -4.39 5.88
C PRO A 151 9.28 -3.68 7.23
N TYR A 152 8.64 -4.36 8.17
CA TYR A 152 8.44 -3.89 9.54
C TYR A 152 9.70 -4.13 10.37
N GLY A 153 10.17 -3.07 11.05
CA GLY A 153 11.41 -3.13 11.81
C GLY A 153 12.61 -2.53 11.06
N GLY A 154 13.66 -2.23 11.82
CA GLY A 154 14.82 -1.44 11.40
C GLY A 154 15.77 -2.17 10.44
N TYR A 155 15.24 -2.74 9.35
CA TYR A 155 16.03 -3.32 8.28
C TYR A 155 17.14 -2.35 7.84
N ARG A 156 18.38 -2.84 7.96
CA ARG A 156 19.62 -2.16 7.53
C ARG A 156 20.08 -2.55 6.13
N LEU A 157 19.29 -3.34 5.39
CA LEU A 157 19.66 -3.85 4.06
C LEU A 157 19.33 -2.90 2.90
N GLY A 158 19.01 -1.64 3.15
CA GLY A 158 18.74 -0.66 2.08
C GLY A 158 17.40 -0.84 1.34
N HIS A 159 16.79 -2.03 1.34
CA HIS A 159 15.51 -2.32 0.67
C HIS A 159 14.30 -1.82 1.46
N ARG A 160 13.51 -0.92 0.87
CA ARG A 160 12.28 -0.38 1.46
C ARG A 160 11.20 -0.21 0.40
N ILE A 161 9.99 -0.62 0.74
CA ILE A 161 8.77 -0.36 -0.02
C ILE A 161 7.86 0.50 0.85
N SER A 162 7.32 1.57 0.28
CA SER A 162 6.34 2.43 0.94
C SER A 162 5.22 2.80 -0.03
N LEU A 163 3.98 2.60 0.42
CA LEU A 163 2.79 3.05 -0.30
C LEU A 163 2.01 4.02 0.58
N TYR A 164 1.70 5.18 0.04
CA TYR A 164 0.89 6.19 0.70
C TYR A 164 -0.41 6.35 -0.06
N PHE A 165 -1.51 5.93 0.55
CA PHE A 165 -2.86 6.12 0.07
C PHE A 165 -3.48 7.28 0.83
N ASP A 166 -3.68 8.40 0.14
CA ASP A 166 -4.13 9.67 0.69
C ASP A 166 -5.45 10.09 0.04
N HIS A 167 -6.44 10.43 0.87
CA HIS A 167 -7.73 10.91 0.42
C HIS A 167 -7.68 12.22 -0.41
N GLU A 168 -6.62 13.02 -0.36
CA GLU A 168 -6.44 14.25 -1.15
C GLU A 168 -5.58 14.02 -2.41
N ASP A 169 -4.60 13.13 -2.29
CA ASP A 169 -3.49 13.05 -3.22
C ASP A 169 -3.46 11.78 -4.09
N GLY A 170 -4.23 10.76 -3.69
CA GLY A 170 -4.33 9.47 -4.38
C GLY A 170 -3.37 8.45 -3.81
N VAL A 171 -2.52 7.85 -4.64
CA VAL A 171 -1.56 6.82 -4.22
C VAL A 171 -0.16 7.17 -4.66
N THR A 172 0.80 7.14 -3.75
CA THR A 172 2.23 7.27 -4.05
C THR A 172 2.92 5.96 -3.70
N ILE A 173 3.61 5.40 -4.69
CA ILE A 173 4.46 4.22 -4.52
C ILE A 173 5.90 4.71 -4.50
N THR A 174 6.66 4.33 -3.48
CA THR A 174 8.09 4.55 -3.40
C THR A 174 8.77 3.24 -3.07
N VAL A 175 9.73 2.84 -3.90
CA VAL A 175 10.58 1.68 -3.69
C VAL A 175 12.01 2.17 -3.72
N SER A 176 12.80 1.84 -2.70
CA SER A 176 14.20 2.21 -2.61
C SER A 176 15.06 1.01 -2.24
N SER A 177 16.23 0.89 -2.85
CA SER A 177 17.26 -0.06 -2.45
C SER A 177 18.63 0.41 -2.90
N ASP A 178 19.67 -0.22 -2.36
CA ASP A 178 21.04 -0.16 -2.87
C ASP A 178 21.18 -0.98 -4.18
N GLU A 179 20.23 -1.87 -4.48
CA GLU A 179 20.19 -2.67 -5.70
C GLU A 179 19.17 -2.14 -6.73
N SER A 180 19.68 -1.67 -7.87
CA SER A 180 18.85 -1.12 -8.95
C SER A 180 17.90 -2.15 -9.56
N THR A 181 18.39 -3.38 -9.80
CA THR A 181 17.64 -4.47 -10.41
C THR A 181 16.47 -4.90 -9.55
N TRP A 182 16.70 -5.04 -8.23
CA TRP A 182 15.64 -5.31 -7.27
C TRP A 182 14.63 -4.17 -7.23
N THR A 183 15.09 -2.92 -7.16
CA THR A 183 14.23 -1.73 -7.12
C THR A 183 13.29 -1.68 -8.32
N SER A 184 13.82 -1.78 -9.54
CA SER A 184 13.01 -1.74 -10.76
C SER A 184 12.05 -2.92 -10.87
N ALA A 185 12.47 -4.13 -10.46
CA ALA A 185 11.62 -5.32 -10.50
C ALA A 185 10.46 -5.25 -9.48
N ALA A 186 10.78 -4.89 -8.23
CA ALA A 186 9.80 -4.72 -7.17
C ALA A 186 8.82 -3.59 -7.52
N PHE A 187 9.34 -2.45 -7.97
CA PHE A 187 8.53 -1.33 -8.40
C PHE A 187 7.59 -1.70 -9.54
N ALA A 188 8.08 -2.39 -10.59
CA ALA A 188 7.25 -2.80 -11.72
C ALA A 188 6.10 -3.73 -11.31
N GLN A 189 6.34 -4.67 -10.39
CA GLN A 189 5.32 -5.61 -9.91
C GLN A 189 4.26 -4.89 -9.05
N ILE A 190 4.68 -4.08 -8.07
CA ILE A 190 3.77 -3.33 -7.21
C ILE A 190 2.95 -2.33 -8.04
N ARG A 191 3.61 -1.64 -8.98
CA ARG A 191 2.98 -0.73 -9.93
C ARG A 191 1.91 -1.42 -10.76
N ALA A 192 2.15 -2.66 -11.21
CA ALA A 192 1.18 -3.41 -12.00
C ALA A 192 -0.09 -3.69 -11.20
N GLU A 193 0.03 -4.09 -9.93
CA GLU A 193 -1.12 -4.34 -9.06
C GLU A 193 -1.88 -3.06 -8.71
N VAL A 194 -1.18 -1.98 -8.34
CA VAL A 194 -1.81 -0.69 -8.04
C VAL A 194 -2.56 -0.14 -9.27
N ARG A 195 -1.97 -0.26 -10.47
CA ARG A 195 -2.56 0.26 -11.72
C ARG A 195 -3.91 -0.38 -12.06
N ARG A 196 -4.16 -1.63 -11.66
CA ARG A 196 -5.43 -2.33 -11.94
C ARG A 196 -6.64 -1.66 -11.29
N ARG A 197 -6.43 -0.90 -10.21
CA ARG A 197 -7.47 -0.23 -9.43
C ARG A 197 -7.50 1.28 -9.62
N VAL A 198 -6.72 1.77 -10.58
CA VAL A 198 -6.76 3.17 -11.00
C VAL A 198 -8.03 3.38 -11.83
N PRO A 199 -8.98 4.22 -11.38
CA PRO A 199 -10.25 4.38 -12.06
C PRO A 199 -10.09 5.05 -13.43
N TRP A 200 -10.91 4.64 -14.40
CA TRP A 200 -10.92 5.24 -15.74
C TRP A 200 -11.22 6.73 -15.68
N TRP A 201 -12.08 7.19 -14.76
CA TRP A 201 -12.48 8.58 -14.60
C TRP A 201 -11.41 9.48 -13.97
N ARG A 202 -10.21 8.97 -13.65
CA ARG A 202 -9.11 9.78 -13.10
C ARG A 202 -8.80 11.05 -13.91
N TRP A 203 -9.01 11.00 -15.24
CA TRP A 203 -8.78 12.15 -16.11
C TRP A 203 -9.72 13.31 -15.80
N MET A 204 -10.92 13.04 -15.26
CA MET A 204 -11.86 14.04 -14.78
C MET A 204 -11.35 14.79 -13.54
N ARG A 205 -10.20 14.41 -12.95
CA ARG A 205 -9.55 15.20 -11.89
C ARG A 205 -8.39 16.04 -12.40
N SER A 206 -7.95 15.81 -13.64
CA SER A 206 -6.83 16.52 -14.23
C SER A 206 -7.26 17.90 -14.71
N ALA A 207 -6.59 18.95 -14.21
CA ALA A 207 -6.79 20.32 -14.68
C ALA A 207 -6.59 20.42 -16.20
N TRP A 208 -5.65 19.64 -16.75
CA TRP A 208 -5.35 19.58 -18.18
C TRP A 208 -6.50 19.05 -19.04
N PHE A 209 -7.36 18.17 -18.50
CA PHE A 209 -8.53 17.70 -19.23
C PHE A 209 -9.73 18.63 -19.01
N LEU A 210 -9.87 19.15 -17.80
CA LEU A 210 -11.05 19.91 -17.40
C LEU A 210 -11.05 21.36 -17.91
N LEU A 211 -9.91 22.03 -17.97
CA LEU A 211 -9.80 23.39 -18.53
C LEU A 211 -10.31 23.44 -19.98
N PRO A 212 -9.81 22.62 -20.93
CA PRO A 212 -10.31 22.65 -22.29
C PRO A 212 -11.76 22.20 -22.39
N LEU A 213 -12.21 21.23 -21.57
CA LEU A 213 -13.63 20.87 -21.51
C LEU A 213 -14.50 22.05 -21.07
N MET A 214 -14.08 22.82 -20.05
CA MET A 214 -14.77 24.03 -19.63
C MET A 214 -14.82 25.08 -20.73
N VAL A 215 -13.72 25.30 -21.45
CA VAL A 215 -13.70 26.23 -22.59
C VAL A 215 -14.68 25.78 -23.66
N VAL A 216 -14.67 24.49 -24.04
CA VAL A 216 -15.59 23.95 -25.05
C VAL A 216 -17.05 24.09 -24.61
N VAL A 217 -17.38 23.74 -23.36
CA VAL A 217 -18.75 23.89 -22.82
C VAL A 217 -19.17 25.36 -22.79
N SER A 218 -18.27 26.25 -22.37
CA SER A 218 -18.54 27.70 -22.32
C SER A 218 -18.75 28.28 -23.73
N VAL A 219 -17.92 27.89 -24.70
CA VAL A 219 -18.03 28.34 -26.10
C VAL A 219 -19.29 27.79 -26.76
N ALA A 220 -19.58 26.49 -26.62
CA ALA A 220 -20.78 25.87 -27.17
C ALA A 220 -22.05 26.54 -26.60
N PHE A 221 -22.02 26.91 -25.32
CA PHE A 221 -23.10 27.63 -24.68
C PHE A 221 -23.24 29.08 -25.18
N LEU A 222 -22.14 29.82 -25.31
CA LEU A 222 -22.16 31.17 -25.91
C LEU A 222 -22.75 31.16 -27.32
N VAL A 223 -22.43 30.13 -28.12
CA VAL A 223 -23.01 29.93 -29.46
C VAL A 223 -24.50 29.60 -29.38
N PHE A 224 -24.92 28.73 -28.45
CA PHE A 224 -26.33 28.40 -28.25
C PHE A 224 -27.15 29.63 -27.83
N VAL A 225 -26.66 30.38 -26.84
CA VAL A 225 -27.30 31.62 -26.36
C VAL A 225 -27.34 32.69 -27.46
N GLY A 226 -26.25 32.85 -28.22
CA GLY A 226 -26.22 33.74 -29.37
C GLY A 226 -27.29 33.40 -30.40
N ASN A 227 -27.44 32.11 -30.74
CA ASN A 227 -28.46 31.64 -31.68
C ASN A 227 -29.89 31.81 -31.15
N VAL A 228 -30.14 31.57 -29.85
CA VAL A 228 -31.46 31.80 -29.22
C VAL A 228 -31.78 33.29 -29.13
N ALA A 229 -30.80 34.14 -28.85
CA ALA A 229 -30.98 35.59 -28.82
C ALA A 229 -31.32 36.16 -30.22
N ILE A 230 -30.71 35.60 -31.27
CA ILE A 230 -31.00 35.93 -32.67
C ILE A 230 -32.40 35.41 -33.06
N SER A 231 -32.79 34.20 -32.65
CA SER A 231 -34.07 33.61 -33.03
C SER A 231 -35.28 34.23 -32.32
N MET A 232 -35.10 34.79 -31.12
CA MET A 232 -36.18 35.43 -30.33
C MET A 232 -36.36 36.93 -30.58
N GLY A 233 -35.79 37.48 -31.68
CA GLY A 233 -36.14 38.83 -32.15
C GLY A 233 -35.88 39.95 -31.15
N GLY A 234 -34.76 39.90 -30.41
CA GLY A 234 -34.30 41.03 -29.58
C GLY A 234 -35.01 41.24 -28.23
N VAL A 235 -36.05 40.48 -27.90
CA VAL A 235 -36.80 40.62 -26.63
C VAL A 235 -36.07 39.95 -25.43
N SER A 236 -34.99 39.20 -25.67
CA SER A 236 -34.26 38.42 -24.65
C SER A 236 -32.99 39.09 -24.10
N SER A 237 -32.79 40.39 -24.31
CA SER A 237 -31.48 41.06 -24.07
C SER A 237 -31.01 41.05 -22.61
N VAL A 238 -31.89 40.80 -21.64
CA VAL A 238 -31.56 40.79 -20.20
C VAL A 238 -31.46 39.37 -19.64
N VAL A 239 -32.26 38.42 -20.14
CA VAL A 239 -32.25 37.02 -19.65
C VAL A 239 -31.00 36.28 -20.11
N SER A 240 -30.55 36.53 -21.35
CA SER A 240 -29.34 35.95 -21.93
C SER A 240 -28.06 36.22 -21.10
N PRO A 241 -27.71 37.47 -20.72
CA PRO A 241 -26.55 37.74 -19.88
C PRO A 241 -26.71 37.29 -18.42
N ILE A 242 -27.93 37.30 -17.85
CA ILE A 242 -28.17 36.82 -16.48
C ILE A 242 -27.96 35.30 -16.38
N VAL A 243 -28.46 34.53 -17.37
CA VAL A 243 -28.23 33.09 -17.44
C VAL A 243 -26.75 32.78 -17.68
N GLY A 244 -26.06 33.58 -18.51
CA GLY A 244 -24.60 33.50 -18.69
C GLY A 244 -23.80 33.79 -17.42
N ALA A 245 -24.19 34.82 -16.66
CA ALA A 245 -23.55 35.20 -15.39
C ALA A 245 -23.77 34.17 -14.27
N LEU A 246 -24.87 33.41 -14.31
CA LEU A 246 -25.15 32.31 -13.37
C LEU A 246 -24.48 30.99 -13.76
N LEU A 247 -24.18 30.77 -15.04
CA LEU A 247 -23.62 29.51 -15.52
C LEU A 247 -22.12 29.37 -15.27
N VAL A 248 -21.34 30.46 -15.34
CA VAL A 248 -19.92 30.45 -14.96
C VAL A 248 -19.72 30.01 -13.50
N PRO A 249 -20.41 30.59 -12.49
CA PRO A 249 -20.34 30.08 -11.13
C PRO A 249 -20.99 28.70 -10.97
N ALA A 250 -21.99 28.33 -11.78
CA ALA A 250 -22.55 26.97 -11.74
C ALA A 250 -21.58 25.90 -12.27
N THR A 251 -20.80 26.18 -13.33
CA THR A 251 -19.78 25.26 -13.84
C THR A 251 -18.58 25.17 -12.91
N ILE A 252 -18.16 26.29 -12.32
CA ILE A 252 -17.16 26.30 -11.24
C ILE A 252 -17.67 25.52 -10.02
N GLY A 253 -18.92 25.74 -9.61
CA GLY A 253 -19.58 25.02 -8.52
C GLY A 253 -19.68 23.51 -8.78
N ALA A 254 -20.06 23.12 -10.00
CA ALA A 254 -20.08 21.73 -10.44
C ALA A 254 -18.68 21.11 -10.46
N PHE A 255 -17.65 21.88 -10.81
CA PHE A 255 -16.24 21.44 -10.75
C PHE A 255 -15.77 21.20 -9.32
N VAL A 256 -16.03 22.14 -8.42
CA VAL A 256 -15.68 22.00 -6.99
C VAL A 256 -16.43 20.81 -6.40
N ALA A 257 -17.73 20.67 -6.72
CA ALA A 257 -18.54 19.54 -6.31
C ALA A 257 -18.02 18.21 -6.87
N ALA A 258 -17.67 18.14 -8.16
CA ALA A 258 -17.11 16.93 -8.77
C ALA A 258 -15.77 16.54 -8.13
N ARG A 259 -14.90 17.50 -7.85
CA ARG A 259 -13.61 17.24 -7.17
C ARG A 259 -13.79 16.74 -5.73
N TRP A 260 -14.84 17.20 -5.05
CA TRP A 260 -15.25 16.74 -3.71
C TRP A 260 -15.93 15.35 -3.73
N LEU A 261 -16.74 15.08 -4.75
CA LEU A 261 -17.49 13.82 -4.89
C LEU A 261 -16.60 12.67 -5.38
N LEU A 262 -15.64 12.95 -6.27
CA LEU A 262 -14.71 11.98 -6.84
C LEU A 262 -13.44 11.89 -5.99
N ARG A 263 -13.49 11.21 -4.84
CA ARG A 263 -12.32 11.11 -3.95
C ARG A 263 -11.12 10.43 -4.64
N PRO A 264 -9.90 11.01 -4.55
CA PRO A 264 -8.63 10.40 -4.99
C PRO A 264 -8.42 8.98 -4.47
N PHE A 265 -8.64 8.77 -3.17
CA PHE A 265 -8.52 7.47 -2.56
C PHE A 265 -9.86 7.10 -1.92
N GLU A 266 -10.30 5.89 -2.21
CA GLU A 266 -11.49 5.31 -1.59
C GLU A 266 -11.29 3.81 -1.40
N LEU A 267 -11.35 3.37 -0.15
CA LEU A 267 -11.34 1.97 0.23
C LEU A 267 -12.76 1.57 0.66
N THR A 268 -13.36 0.59 -0.01
CA THR A 268 -14.73 0.15 0.28
C THR A 268 -14.75 -1.22 0.95
N THR A 269 -15.76 -1.47 1.79
CA THR A 269 -15.97 -2.76 2.46
C THR A 269 -16.86 -3.73 1.67
N GLY A 270 -17.07 -3.48 0.36
CA GLY A 270 -17.88 -4.33 -0.52
C GLY A 270 -18.82 -3.57 -1.45
N ASP A 271 -19.09 -2.29 -1.16
CA ASP A 271 -19.91 -1.43 -2.00
C ASP A 271 -19.14 -0.83 -3.19
N ARG A 272 -19.90 -0.41 -4.22
CA ARG A 272 -19.34 0.38 -5.34
C ARG A 272 -18.73 1.68 -4.81
N PRO A 273 -17.52 2.07 -5.30
CA PRO A 273 -16.92 3.36 -4.98
C PRO A 273 -17.89 4.51 -5.24
N ARG A 274 -17.92 5.50 -4.34
CA ARG A 274 -18.75 6.71 -4.46
C ARG A 274 -18.52 7.39 -5.80
N GLY A 275 -17.27 7.45 -6.26
CA GLY A 275 -16.95 8.06 -7.54
C GLY A 275 -17.69 7.42 -8.72
N ALA A 276 -17.77 6.09 -8.75
CA ALA A 276 -18.52 5.37 -9.77
C ALA A 276 -20.03 5.65 -9.66
N ARG A 277 -20.60 5.62 -8.45
CA ARG A 277 -22.02 5.89 -8.22
C ARG A 277 -22.45 7.28 -8.69
N VAL A 278 -21.66 8.30 -8.34
CA VAL A 278 -21.92 9.69 -8.75
C VAL A 278 -21.89 9.82 -10.27
N LEU A 279 -20.91 9.21 -10.93
CA LEU A 279 -20.82 9.26 -12.40
C LEU A 279 -21.98 8.55 -13.09
N TYR A 280 -22.47 7.43 -12.55
CA TYR A 280 -23.66 6.77 -13.07
C TYR A 280 -24.90 7.66 -12.96
N LEU A 281 -25.07 8.36 -11.83
CA LEU A 281 -26.20 9.29 -11.64
C LEU A 281 -26.11 10.48 -12.60
N ILE A 282 -24.92 11.09 -12.74
CA ILE A 282 -24.70 12.20 -13.67
C ILE A 282 -24.92 11.75 -15.11
N GLY A 283 -24.36 10.60 -15.51
CA GLY A 283 -24.55 10.02 -16.83
C GLY A 283 -26.02 9.74 -17.15
N GLY A 284 -26.77 9.19 -16.18
CA GLY A 284 -28.21 8.97 -16.31
C GLY A 284 -29.00 10.27 -16.46
N ALA A 285 -28.67 11.30 -15.70
CA ALA A 285 -29.31 12.62 -15.81
C ALA A 285 -29.04 13.28 -17.18
N ILE A 286 -27.79 13.25 -17.65
CA ILE A 286 -27.43 13.80 -18.97
C ILE A 286 -28.17 13.06 -20.09
N LEU A 287 -28.18 11.73 -20.06
CA LEU A 287 -28.88 10.91 -21.04
C LEU A 287 -30.38 11.22 -21.05
N SER A 288 -30.99 11.40 -19.88
CA SER A 288 -32.41 11.75 -19.74
C SER A 288 -32.72 13.10 -20.39
N VAL A 289 -31.86 14.11 -20.19
CA VAL A 289 -32.01 15.43 -20.81
C VAL A 289 -31.87 15.34 -22.34
N ILE A 290 -30.85 14.62 -22.83
CA ILE A 290 -30.64 14.42 -24.28
C ILE A 290 -31.84 13.73 -24.92
N LEU A 291 -32.33 12.64 -24.30
CA LEU A 291 -33.51 11.92 -24.77
C LEU A 291 -34.75 12.82 -24.83
N ASN A 292 -34.93 13.70 -23.84
CA ASN A 292 -36.07 14.62 -23.79
C ASN A 292 -35.96 15.74 -24.86
N ILE A 293 -34.76 16.23 -25.13
CA ILE A 293 -34.51 17.20 -26.23
C ILE A 293 -34.75 16.54 -27.59
N ILE A 294 -34.34 15.27 -27.74
CA ILE A 294 -34.59 14.52 -28.97
C ILE A 294 -36.10 14.31 -29.11
N SER A 295 -36.79 13.76 -28.11
CA SER A 295 -38.22 13.48 -28.19
C SER A 295 -39.08 14.72 -28.44
N SER A 296 -38.73 15.87 -27.87
CA SER A 296 -39.44 17.13 -28.08
C SER A 296 -39.23 17.74 -29.47
N ARG A 297 -38.24 17.28 -30.24
CA ARG A 297 -38.06 17.69 -31.66
C ARG A 297 -38.87 16.84 -32.64
N TRP A 298 -39.43 15.72 -32.19
CA TRP A 298 -40.24 14.81 -33.01
C TRP A 298 -41.73 14.81 -32.64
N SER A 299 -42.14 15.64 -31.67
CA SER A 299 -43.55 15.95 -31.34
C SER A 299 -43.95 17.31 -31.91
#